data_AF-A0A7W1PDP7-F1
#
_entry.id   AF-A0A7W1PDP7-F1
#
_cell.length_a   1.000
_cell.length_b   1.000
_cell.length_c   1.000
_cell.angle_alpha   90.00
_cell.angle_beta   90.00
_cell.angle_gamma   90.00
#
_symmetry.space_group_name_H-M   'P 1'
#
loop_
_entity.id
_entity.type
_entity.pdbx_description
1 polymer ?
#
loop_
_entity_poly.entity_id
_entity_poly.type
_entity_poly.pdbx_seq_one_letter_code
_entity_poly.pdbx_strand_id
1 'polypeptide(L)'
;MSVWRWLGLKGHEADEPDDGLQEIEKALAGMEAEHARYIACFAYILTRAARADHEVTEAEMAEMQRLVAERGGISTDEAHLVVGIARAHGHRVGGTEDFLVTREFNLIANRDQKLALL
;
A
#
# COMPACT_ATOMS: atom_id res chain seq x y z
N MET A 1 -19.75 -28.08 11.99
CA MET A 1 -18.75 -27.76 10.95
C MET A 1 -19.52 -27.37 9.68
N SER A 2 -19.56 -26.08 9.33
CA SER A 2 -20.41 -25.58 8.23
C SER A 2 -19.68 -25.67 6.89
N VAL A 3 -20.34 -26.23 5.86
CA VAL A 3 -19.83 -26.36 4.48
C VAL A 3 -19.46 -25.00 3.87
N TRP A 4 -20.13 -23.93 4.30
CA TRP A 4 -19.83 -22.55 3.90
C TRP A 4 -18.44 -22.07 4.34
N ARG A 5 -17.93 -22.59 5.47
CA ARG A 5 -16.57 -22.31 5.96
C ARG A 5 -15.51 -23.10 5.18
N TRP A 6 -15.89 -24.24 4.61
CA TRP A 6 -15.01 -25.01 3.72
C TRP A 6 -14.93 -24.40 2.32
N LEU A 7 -16.00 -23.73 1.87
CA LEU A 7 -16.07 -23.06 0.56
C LEU A 7 -15.54 -21.62 0.54
N GLY A 8 -15.09 -21.07 1.67
CA GLY A 8 -14.57 -19.69 1.72
C GLY A 8 -15.63 -18.60 1.43
N LEU A 9 -16.92 -18.93 1.50
CA LEU A 9 -18.04 -18.06 1.10
C LEU A 9 -18.63 -17.25 2.26
N LYS A 10 -18.02 -17.27 3.44
CA LYS A 10 -18.39 -16.32 4.49
C LYS A 10 -17.88 -14.95 4.08
N GLY A 11 -18.81 -14.00 3.96
CA GLY A 11 -18.49 -12.60 3.73
C GLY A 11 -17.39 -12.13 4.68
N HIS A 12 -16.27 -11.75 4.08
CA HIS A 12 -15.15 -10.96 4.58
C HIS A 12 -15.30 -10.54 6.05
N GLU A 13 -14.96 -11.45 6.97
CA GLU A 13 -14.31 -11.02 8.22
C GLU A 13 -13.07 -10.31 7.71
N ALA A 14 -13.00 -8.98 7.89
CA ALA A 14 -11.94 -8.13 7.38
C ALA A 14 -10.61 -8.84 7.63
N ASP A 15 -9.94 -9.25 6.55
CA ASP A 15 -8.62 -9.86 6.63
C ASP A 15 -7.78 -8.97 7.53
N GLU A 16 -7.05 -9.58 8.49
CA GLU A 16 -6.25 -8.83 9.45
C GLU A 16 -5.43 -7.77 8.69
N PRO A 17 -5.63 -6.48 9.00
CA PRO A 17 -5.02 -5.42 8.22
C PRO A 17 -3.50 -5.56 8.27
N ASP A 18 -2.88 -5.54 7.09
CA ASP A 18 -1.42 -5.58 6.94
C ASP A 18 -0.78 -4.56 7.89
N ASP A 19 0.10 -5.06 8.74
CA ASP A 19 0.80 -4.28 9.79
C ASP A 19 1.51 -3.07 9.17
N GLY A 20 2.03 -3.21 7.94
CA GLY A 20 2.67 -2.12 7.20
C GLY A 20 1.71 -1.02 6.76
N LEU A 21 0.52 -1.38 6.26
CA LEU A 21 -0.49 -0.42 5.85
C LEU A 21 -1.00 0.39 7.05
N GLN A 22 -1.25 -0.28 8.17
CA GLN A 22 -1.65 0.39 9.42
C GLN A 22 -0.55 1.27 9.98
N GLU A 23 0.71 0.85 9.89
CA GLU A 23 1.85 1.64 10.35
C GLU A 23 2.01 2.92 9.51
N ILE A 24 1.82 2.83 8.20
CA ILE A 24 1.76 4.01 7.32
C ILE A 24 0.58 4.92 7.71
N GLU A 25 -0.62 4.38 7.89
CA GLU A 25 -1.79 5.18 8.29
C GLU A 25 -1.55 5.89 9.64
N LYS A 26 -0.92 5.20 10.61
CA LYS A 26 -0.55 5.78 11.91
C LYS A 26 0.51 6.87 11.76
N ALA A 27 1.52 6.66 10.91
CA ALA A 27 2.54 7.65 10.61
C ALA A 27 1.93 8.93 10.00
N LEU A 28 0.83 8.77 9.26
CA LEU A 28 0.08 9.84 8.62
C LEU A 28 -1.15 10.30 9.43
N ALA A 29 -1.29 9.93 10.71
CA ALA A 29 -2.51 10.19 11.49
C ALA A 29 -2.93 11.67 11.64
N GLY A 30 -2.06 12.62 11.24
CA GLY A 30 -2.38 14.05 11.17
C GLY A 30 -3.27 14.44 9.98
N MET A 31 -3.54 13.53 9.03
CA MET A 31 -4.38 13.79 7.86
C MET A 31 -5.69 13.00 7.87
N GLU A 32 -6.52 13.24 6.86
CA GLU A 32 -7.78 12.51 6.68
C GLU A 32 -7.49 11.03 6.39
N ALA A 33 -8.31 10.13 6.97
CA ALA A 33 -8.03 8.70 7.00
C ALA A 33 -8.11 8.03 5.62
N GLU A 34 -9.04 8.45 4.76
CA GLU A 34 -9.13 7.99 3.37
C GLU A 34 -7.87 8.39 2.58
N HIS A 35 -7.36 9.60 2.82
CA HIS A 35 -6.13 10.07 2.19
C HIS A 35 -4.88 9.31 2.67
N ALA A 36 -4.76 9.07 3.98
CA ALA A 36 -3.67 8.25 4.54
C ALA A 36 -3.69 6.83 3.96
N ARG A 37 -4.87 6.21 3.84
CA ARG A 37 -5.05 4.90 3.21
C ARG A 37 -4.69 4.92 1.73
N TYR A 38 -5.08 5.96 0.99
CA TYR A 38 -4.66 6.14 -0.40
C TYR A 38 -3.14 6.12 -0.54
N ILE A 39 -2.44 6.90 0.28
CA ILE A 39 -0.96 6.98 0.27
C ILE A 39 -0.35 5.62 0.63
N ALA A 40 -0.89 4.93 1.64
CA ALA A 40 -0.42 3.62 2.06
C ALA A 40 -0.52 2.59 0.92
N CYS A 41 -1.69 2.49 0.28
CA CYS A 41 -1.90 1.60 -0.85
C CYS A 41 -1.03 1.98 -2.06
N PHE A 42 -0.88 3.28 -2.34
CA PHE A 42 -0.06 3.78 -3.43
C PHE A 42 1.42 3.38 -3.25
N ALA A 43 1.99 3.65 -2.07
CA ALA A 43 3.38 3.30 -1.75
C ALA A 43 3.62 1.78 -1.77
N TYR A 44 2.64 1.00 -1.31
CA TYR A 44 2.69 -0.45 -1.36
C TYR A 44 2.79 -0.96 -2.82
N ILE A 45 1.92 -0.47 -3.71
CA ILE A 45 1.90 -0.90 -5.12
C ILE A 45 3.21 -0.52 -5.82
N LEU A 46 3.76 0.66 -5.55
CA LEU A 46 5.07 1.07 -6.06
C LEU A 46 6.17 0.13 -5.57
N THR A 47 6.15 -0.26 -4.29
CA THR A 47 7.13 -1.20 -3.71
C THR A 47 7.09 -2.55 -4.42
N ARG A 48 5.88 -3.05 -4.71
CA ARG A 48 5.68 -4.29 -5.45
C ARG A 48 6.23 -4.20 -6.89
N ALA A 49 6.03 -3.06 -7.55
CA ALA A 49 6.54 -2.83 -8.90
C ALA A 49 8.07 -2.75 -8.93
N ALA A 50 8.67 -2.00 -8.00
CA ALA A 50 10.13 -1.91 -7.87
C ALA A 50 10.75 -3.28 -7.57
N ARG A 51 10.09 -4.09 -6.71
CA ARG A 51 10.58 -5.40 -6.31
C ARG A 51 10.29 -6.54 -7.30
N ALA A 52 9.93 -6.23 -8.54
CA ALA A 52 9.61 -7.25 -9.53
C ALA A 52 10.78 -8.21 -9.82
N ASP A 53 12.02 -7.76 -9.59
CA ASP A 53 13.25 -8.55 -9.71
C ASP A 53 13.82 -9.02 -8.36
N HIS A 54 12.99 -8.99 -7.31
CA HIS A 54 13.32 -9.32 -5.91
C HIS A 54 14.24 -8.35 -5.17
N GLU A 55 14.60 -7.22 -5.76
CA GLU A 55 15.39 -6.17 -5.10
C GLU A 55 14.68 -4.82 -5.19
N VAL A 56 14.99 -3.89 -4.27
CA VAL A 56 14.62 -2.48 -4.43
C VAL A 56 15.89 -1.69 -4.23
N THR A 57 16.37 -1.12 -5.33
CA THR A 57 17.60 -0.32 -5.38
C THR A 57 17.39 1.03 -4.71
N GLU A 58 18.49 1.70 -4.34
CA GLU A 58 18.43 3.05 -3.77
C GLU A 58 17.90 4.08 -4.78
N ALA A 59 18.10 3.87 -6.09
CA ALA A 59 17.56 4.74 -7.13
C ALA A 59 16.04 4.60 -7.25
N GLU A 60 15.51 3.38 -7.21
CA GLU A 60 14.07 3.12 -7.18
C GLU A 60 13.44 3.66 -5.91
N MET A 61 14.11 3.52 -4.77
CA MET A 61 13.67 4.10 -3.50
C MET A 61 13.50 5.61 -3.59
N ALA A 62 14.52 6.31 -4.11
CA ALA A 62 14.48 7.76 -4.27
C ALA A 62 13.34 8.20 -5.20
N GLU A 63 13.10 7.44 -6.27
CA GLU A 63 12.00 7.72 -7.19
C GLU A 63 10.64 7.47 -6.56
N MET A 64 10.49 6.38 -5.79
CA MET A 64 9.27 6.11 -5.03
C MET A 64 8.99 7.22 -4.02
N GLN A 65 10.01 7.70 -3.30
CA GLN A 65 9.87 8.81 -2.34
C GLN A 65 9.40 10.09 -3.03
N ARG A 66 9.98 10.40 -4.21
CA ARG A 66 9.56 11.53 -5.03
C ARG A 66 8.10 11.39 -5.48
N LEU A 67 7.72 10.23 -6.00
CA LEU A 67 6.34 9.95 -6.46
C LEU A 67 5.34 10.01 -5.30
N VAL A 68 5.66 9.44 -4.14
CA VAL A 68 4.80 9.46 -2.96
C VAL A 68 4.63 10.89 -2.44
N ALA A 69 5.69 11.70 -2.38
CA ALA A 69 5.58 13.10 -2.00
C ALA A 69 4.70 13.90 -2.97
N GLU A 70 4.97 13.79 -4.28
CA GLU A 70 4.27 14.55 -5.32
C GLU A 70 2.79 14.15 -5.47
N ARG A 71 2.52 12.84 -5.49
CA ARG A 71 1.18 12.30 -5.75
C ARG A 71 0.35 12.17 -4.48
N GLY A 72 0.99 11.93 -3.34
CA GLY A 72 0.35 11.92 -2.02
C GLY A 72 0.20 13.32 -1.41
N GLY A 73 0.85 14.35 -1.97
CA GLY A 73 0.76 15.70 -1.44
C GLY A 73 1.29 15.83 -0.01
N ILE A 74 2.28 15.02 0.34
CA ILE A 74 2.91 14.98 1.67
C ILE A 74 4.34 15.53 1.63
N SER A 75 4.89 15.84 2.80
CA SER A 75 6.29 16.29 2.89
C SER A 75 7.27 15.19 2.48
N THR A 76 8.47 15.59 2.05
CA THR A 76 9.55 14.66 1.70
C THR A 76 9.90 13.74 2.87
N ASP A 77 9.88 14.26 4.10
CA ASP A 77 10.18 13.47 5.30
C ASP A 77 9.11 12.40 5.58
N GLU A 78 7.83 12.75 5.40
CA GLU A 78 6.73 11.77 5.48
C GLU A 78 6.85 10.73 4.35
N ALA A 79 7.18 11.14 3.12
CA ALA A 79 7.38 10.21 2.02
C ALA A 79 8.55 9.24 2.26
N HIS A 80 9.67 9.71 2.84
CA HIS A 80 10.77 8.86 3.27
C HIS A 80 10.32 7.80 4.27
N LEU A 81 9.54 8.20 5.28
CA LEU A 81 9.00 7.30 6.29
C LEU A 81 8.05 6.26 5.66
N VAL A 82 7.09 6.71 4.86
CA VAL A 82 6.11 5.85 4.18
C VAL A 82 6.78 4.80 3.30
N VAL A 83 7.72 5.22 2.44
CA VAL A 83 8.44 4.30 1.54
C VAL A 83 9.33 3.34 2.34
N GLY A 84 9.94 3.81 3.43
CA GLY A 84 10.73 2.97 4.34
C GLY A 84 9.89 1.86 4.97
N ILE A 85 8.71 2.19 5.49
CA ILE A 85 7.75 1.23 6.04
C ILE A 85 7.30 0.25 4.94
N ALA A 86 6.89 0.76 3.78
CA ALA A 86 6.44 -0.06 2.65
C ALA A 86 7.51 -1.08 2.19
N ARG A 87 8.79 -0.68 2.11
CA ARG A 87 9.90 -1.61 1.80
C ARG A 87 10.08 -2.68 2.87
N ALA A 88 10.04 -2.31 4.14
CA ALA A 88 10.26 -3.21 5.27
C ALA A 88 9.14 -4.26 5.42
N HIS A 89 7.91 -3.91 5.02
CA HIS A 89 6.76 -4.81 5.04
C HIS A 89 6.58 -5.57 3.72
N GLY A 90 6.94 -4.99 2.57
CA GLY A 90 6.84 -5.65 1.25
C GLY A 90 7.64 -6.95 1.10
N HIS A 91 8.49 -7.32 2.07
CA HIS A 91 9.14 -8.64 2.15
C HIS A 91 8.24 -9.73 2.76
N ARG A 92 7.27 -9.35 3.58
CA ARG A 92 6.38 -10.25 4.31
C ARG A 92 5.04 -10.48 3.59
N VAL A 93 4.73 -9.62 2.62
CA VAL A 93 3.43 -9.63 1.96
C VAL A 93 3.42 -10.60 0.77
N GLY A 94 2.51 -11.58 0.82
CA GLY A 94 2.33 -12.63 -0.19
C GLY A 94 1.29 -12.28 -1.25
N GLY A 95 1.09 -13.17 -2.23
CA GLY A 95 0.22 -12.91 -3.38
C GLY A 95 -1.26 -12.63 -3.06
N THR A 96 -1.77 -13.07 -1.90
CA THR A 96 -3.14 -12.80 -1.46
C THR A 96 -3.32 -11.37 -0.97
N GLU A 97 -2.35 -10.85 -0.24
CA GLU A 97 -2.38 -9.50 0.32
C GLU A 97 -2.12 -8.45 -0.78
N ASP A 98 -1.25 -8.75 -1.75
CA ASP A 98 -1.09 -7.99 -2.99
C ASP A 98 -2.44 -7.71 -3.69
N PHE A 99 -3.27 -8.76 -3.78
CA PHE A 99 -4.59 -8.67 -4.38
C PHE A 99 -5.52 -7.77 -3.55
N LEU A 100 -5.51 -7.91 -2.22
CA LEU A 100 -6.35 -7.10 -1.32
C LEU A 100 -5.98 -5.62 -1.39
N VAL A 101 -4.69 -5.29 -1.34
CA VAL A 101 -4.22 -3.89 -1.42
C VAL A 101 -4.56 -3.27 -2.78
N THR A 102 -4.34 -4.01 -3.87
CA THR A 102 -4.68 -3.52 -5.22
C THR A 102 -6.19 -3.34 -5.39
N ARG A 103 -6.99 -4.25 -4.82
CA ARG A 103 -8.45 -4.15 -4.83
C ARG A 103 -8.93 -2.94 -4.03
N GLU A 104 -8.38 -2.71 -2.84
CA GLU A 104 -8.68 -1.55 -2.00
C GLU A 104 -8.30 -0.25 -2.71
N PHE A 105 -7.09 -0.17 -3.27
CA PHE A 105 -6.67 0.97 -4.08
C PHE A 105 -7.65 1.25 -5.23
N ASN A 106 -8.12 0.20 -5.91
CA ASN A 106 -9.08 0.36 -7.00
C ASN A 106 -10.45 0.89 -6.53
N LEU A 107 -10.85 0.63 -5.29
CA LEU A 107 -12.11 1.12 -4.71
C LEU A 107 -12.01 2.59 -4.30
N ILE A 108 -10.89 3.01 -3.70
CA ILE A 108 -10.71 4.36 -3.13
C ILE A 108 -10.12 5.37 -4.12
N ALA A 109 -9.31 4.92 -5.08
CA ALA A 109 -8.62 5.83 -6.00
C ALA A 109 -9.54 6.29 -7.14
N ASN A 110 -9.47 7.58 -7.45
CA ASN A 110 -10.05 8.16 -8.65
C ASN A 110 -9.21 7.85 -9.90
N ARG A 111 -9.69 8.26 -11.08
CA ARG A 111 -9.01 7.97 -12.35
C ARG A 111 -7.60 8.57 -12.44
N ASP A 112 -7.42 9.82 -12.01
CA ASP A 112 -6.13 10.51 -12.10
C ASP A 112 -5.12 9.89 -11.14
N GLN A 113 -5.58 9.51 -9.95
CA GLN A 113 -4.79 8.78 -8.95
C GLN A 113 -4.36 7.40 -9.45
N LYS A 114 -5.20 6.70 -10.23
CA LYS A 114 -4.82 5.44 -10.89
C LYS A 114 -3.79 5.65 -12.00
N LEU A 115 -3.94 6.72 -12.77
CA LEU A 115 -2.98 7.09 -13.81
C LEU A 115 -1.63 7.52 -13.24
N ALA A 116 -1.58 7.95 -11.97
CA ALA A 116 -0.33 8.30 -11.29
C ALA A 116 0.58 7.08 -11.02
N LEU A 117 0.10 5.85 -11.23
CA LEU A 117 0.91 4.62 -11.16
C LEU A 117 1.59 4.26 -12.50
N LEU A 118 1.32 4.98 -13.59
CA LEU A 118 1.89 4.78 -14.93
C LEU A 118 3.01 5.78 -15.21
#